data_AF-A0A6P1U526-F1
#
_entry.id   AF-A0A6P1U526-F1
#
_cell.length_a   1.000
_cell.length_b   1.000
_cell.length_c   1.000
_cell.angle_alpha   90.00
_cell.angle_beta   90.00
_cell.angle_gamma   90.00
#
_symmetry.space_group_name_H-M   'P 1'
#
loop_
_entity.id
_entity.type
_entity.pdbx_description
1 polymer ?
#
loop_
_entity_poly.entity_id
_entity_poly.type
_entity_poly.pdbx_seq_one_letter_code
_entity_poly.pdbx_strand_id
1 'polypeptide(L)' 'MLTQIQMYRQAEKRASDRHKIMLDLMLHPTNPMTKSDLIALIARKPERYQVYAGFLPQLKD' A
#
# COMPACT_ATOMS: atom_id res chain seq x y z
N MET A 1 29.21 1.34 -4.67
CA MET A 1 28.46 0.95 -3.46
C MET A 1 27.73 2.20 -2.97
N LEU A 2 26.43 2.13 -2.70
CA LEU A 2 25.71 3.27 -2.14
C LEU A 2 26.10 3.44 -0.68
N THR A 3 26.15 4.68 -0.19
CA THR A 3 26.36 4.94 1.24
C THR A 3 25.11 4.52 2.05
N GLN A 4 25.24 4.28 3.35
CA GLN A 4 24.09 3.93 4.20
C GLN A 4 22.97 4.97 4.12
N ILE A 5 23.31 6.26 4.07
CA ILE A 5 22.33 7.36 3.91
C ILE A 5 21.62 7.27 2.56
N GLN A 6 22.33 6.96 1.48
CA GLN A 6 21.72 6.80 0.16
C GLN A 6 20.79 5.59 0.12
N MET A 7 21.19 4.47 0.75
CA MET A 7 20.35 3.28 0.88
C MET A 7 19.07 3.57 1.66
N TYR A 8 19.18 4.30 2.78
CA TYR A 8 18.05 4.74 3.60
C TYR A 8 17.06 5.59 2.79
N ARG A 9 17.54 6.66 2.13
CA ARG A 9 16.68 7.53 1.30
C ARG A 9 16.03 6.76 0.15
N GLN A 10 16.73 5.79 -0.43
CA GLN A 10 16.18 4.97 -1.50
C GLN A 10 15.08 4.02 -0.97
N ALA A 11 15.22 3.49 0.24
CA ALA A 11 14.20 2.69 0.89
C ALA A 11 12.95 3.52 1.22
N GLU A 12 13.13 4.75 1.75
CA GLU A 12 12.03 5.70 1.98
C GLU A 12 11.30 6.03 0.68
N LYS A 13 12.03 6.37 -0.39
CA LYS A 13 11.44 6.65 -1.69
C LYS A 13 10.60 5.48 -2.19
N ARG A 14 11.15 4.26 -2.14
CA ARG A 14 10.40 3.05 -2.53
C ARG A 14 9.16 2.81 -1.66
N ALA A 15 9.22 3.15 -0.37
CA ALA A 15 8.05 3.04 0.51
C ALA A 15 6.96 4.05 0.14
N SER A 16 7.36 5.30 -0.10
CA SER A 16 6.47 6.37 -0.54
C SER A 16 5.83 6.05 -1.90
N ASP A 17 6.62 5.63 -2.89
CA ASP A 17 6.14 5.28 -4.23
C ASP A 17 5.10 4.15 -4.16
N ARG A 18 5.35 3.12 -3.35
CA ARG A 18 4.37 2.03 -3.12
C ARG A 18 3.09 2.53 -2.48
N HIS A 19 3.19 3.41 -1.49
CA HIS A 19 2.02 3.95 -0.81
C HIS A 19 1.16 4.76 -1.77
N LYS A 20 1.79 5.59 -2.61
CA LYS A 20 1.10 6.37 -3.65
C LYS A 20 0.35 5.48 -4.63
N ILE A 21 1.01 4.44 -5.17
CA ILE A 21 0.37 3.48 -6.08
C ILE A 21 -0.84 2.81 -5.42
N MET A 22 -0.73 2.45 -4.14
CA MET A 22 -1.83 1.83 -3.41
C MET A 22 -3.01 2.78 -3.26
N LEU A 23 -2.77 4.03 -2.89
CA LEU A 23 -3.81 5.05 -2.80
C LEU A 23 -4.47 5.31 -4.16
N ASP A 24 -3.68 5.44 -5.22
CA ASP A 24 -4.18 5.64 -6.58
C ASP A 24 -5.08 4.47 -7.01
N LEU A 25 -4.70 3.23 -6.71
CA LEU A 25 -5.54 2.04 -6.92
C LEU A 25 -6.84 2.13 -6.14
N MET A 26 -6.75 2.36 -4.82
CA MET A 26 -7.90 2.38 -3.91
C MET A 26 -8.93 3.43 -4.28
N LEU A 27 -8.48 4.59 -4.78
CA LEU A 27 -9.32 5.71 -5.16
C LEU A 27 -9.71 5.71 -6.64
N HIS A 28 -9.22 4.76 -7.44
CA HIS A 28 -9.54 4.72 -8.87
C HIS A 28 -11.05 4.52 -9.08
N PRO A 29 -11.73 5.24 -9.98
CA PRO A 29 -13.18 5.13 -10.17
C PRO A 29 -13.65 3.72 -10.58
N THR A 30 -12.81 3.01 -11.33
CA THR A 30 -12.98 1.59 -11.71
C THR A 30 -12.11 0.64 -10.87
N ASN A 31 -11.76 1.05 -9.64
CA ASN A 31 -10.87 0.29 -8.77
C ASN A 31 -11.23 -1.21 -8.74
N PRO A 32 -10.32 -2.10 -9.19
CA PRO A 32 -10.57 -3.53 -9.16
C PRO A 32 -10.44 -4.14 -7.76
N MET A 33 -9.95 -3.37 -6.78
CA MET A 33 -9.71 -3.83 -5.42
C MET A 33 -10.98 -3.75 -4.58
N THR A 34 -11.45 -4.92 -4.15
CA THR A 34 -12.58 -5.03 -3.23
C THR A 34 -12.12 -4.97 -1.78
N LYS A 35 -13.06 -4.80 -0.83
CA LYS A 35 -12.77 -4.98 0.59
C LYS A 35 -12.16 -6.35 0.88
N SER A 36 -12.67 -7.40 0.23
CA SER A 36 -12.21 -8.78 0.41
C SER A 36 -10.73 -8.94 0.03
N ASP A 37 -10.29 -8.29 -1.05
CA ASP A 37 -8.90 -8.33 -1.51
C ASP A 37 -7.97 -7.68 -0.49
N LEU A 38 -8.36 -6.52 0.05
CA LEU A 38 -7.55 -5.84 1.05
C LEU A 38 -7.46 -6.64 2.35
N ILE A 39 -8.56 -7.24 2.80
CA ILE A 39 -8.57 -8.13 3.98
C ILE A 39 -7.64 -9.33 3.75
N ALA A 40 -7.70 -9.96 2.58
CA ALA A 40 -6.83 -11.09 2.24
C ALA A 40 -5.35 -10.67 2.21
N LEU A 41 -5.04 -9.48 1.70
CA LEU A 41 -3.67 -8.94 1.70
C LEU A 41 -3.17 -8.63 3.11
N ILE A 42 -4.01 -8.04 3.96
CA ILE A 42 -3.69 -7.79 5.37
C ILE A 42 -3.45 -9.11 6.09
N ALA A 43 -4.32 -10.11 5.92
CA ALA A 43 -4.13 -11.43 6.53
C ALA A 43 -2.85 -12.12 6.06
N ARG A 44 -2.48 -11.95 4.78
CA ARG A 44 -1.28 -12.56 4.20
C ARG A 44 0.02 -11.88 4.64
N LYS A 45 0.03 -10.54 4.76
CA LYS A 45 1.21 -9.73 5.11
C LYS A 45 0.81 -8.50 5.93
N PRO A 46 0.46 -8.67 7.20
CA PRO A 46 -0.04 -7.59 8.04
C PRO A 46 0.99 -6.46 8.18
N GLU A 47 2.28 -6.78 8.29
CA GLU A 47 3.37 -5.80 8.40
C GLU A 47 3.44 -4.81 7.23
N ARG A 48 2.88 -5.18 6.07
CA ARG A 48 2.89 -4.36 4.85
C ARG A 48 1.58 -3.65 4.59
N TYR A 49 0.46 -4.31 4.87
CA TYR A 49 -0.85 -3.86 4.43
C TYR A 49 -1.76 -3.35 5.56
N GLN A 50 -1.45 -3.62 6.83
CA GLN A 50 -2.24 -3.16 7.97
C GLN A 50 -2.45 -1.65 7.97
N VAL A 51 -1.45 -0.89 7.49
CA VAL A 51 -1.50 0.57 7.38
C VAL A 51 -2.65 1.08 6.49
N TYR A 52 -3.17 0.24 5.59
CA TYR A 52 -4.27 0.58 4.70
C TYR A 52 -5.64 0.13 5.23
N ALA A 53 -5.72 -0.47 6.42
CA ALA A 53 -6.99 -0.95 6.98
C ALA A 53 -8.04 0.18 7.11
N GLY A 54 -7.61 1.43 7.32
CA GLY A 54 -8.49 2.60 7.36
C GLY A 54 -9.22 2.90 6.05
N PHE A 55 -8.80 2.33 4.92
CA PHE A 55 -9.45 2.48 3.61
C PHE A 55 -10.55 1.44 3.35
N LEU A 56 -10.70 0.41 4.21
CA LEU A 56 -11.76 -0.58 4.08
C LEU A 56 -13.17 0.01 3.91
N PRO A 57 -13.57 1.10 4.62
CA PRO A 57 -14.89 1.70 4.44
C PRO A 57 -15.10 2.37 3.07
N GLN A 58 -14.03 2.71 2.36
CA GLN A 58 -14.05 3.46 1.10
C GLN A 58 -14.02 2.55 -0.13
N LEU A 59 -13.62 1.29 0.04
CA LEU A 59 -13.61 0.29 -1.02
C LEU A 59 -15.02 -0.25 -1.28
N LYS A 60 -15.25 -0.66 -2.53
CA LYS A 60 -16.49 -1.36 -2.93
C LYS A 60 -16.42 -2.81 -2.43
N ASP A 61 -17.59 -3.39 -2.13
CA ASP A 61 -17.75 -4.83 -1.86
C ASP A 61 -17.93 -5.59 -3.17
#